data_AF-A0A0W1SKW3-F1
#
_entry.id   AF-A0A0W1SKW3-F1
#
_cell.length_a   1.000
_cell.length_b   1.000
_cell.length_c   1.000
_cell.angle_alpha   90.00
_cell.angle_beta   90.00
_cell.angle_gamma   90.00
#
_symmetry.space_group_name_H-M   'P 1'
#
loop_
_entity.id
_entity.type
_entity.pdbx_description
1 polymer ?
#
loop_
_entity_poly.entity_id
_entity_poly.type
_entity_poly.pdbx_seq_one_letter_code
_entity_poly.pdbx_strand_id
1 'polypeptide(L)'
;MSQDGNSVSRRRFLSAAGTAAATAALAGCTGGNGEETTTEDTGGADTTETESNDGGNGDDSGSPQVLRYGRGSHSPTLDFQNSTSGEVAKVTEQLYDTLINFEPGKSTLTQGLATEYSLEGQTASITLREGVTFHNGEEFTAQDFVATYRRFVDSDYEYYGGDDYVSAYGPFTLGAWIDEIQVDGDYSMTIQLTQTYAPFLRNLAMFAAAVHSQAAIEEYGTDLNKNPVGTGPFQLENLDDANELIRLSANPDYWGDGPNVDEVVFVTIGQNSTRAQSLASGELDIIDGLGAQSSIQVENASNAELVRTEGINIGYMAFNMASREEFRDKRVRQAVSYAINTEAIVNEIYSGFATQASQPLPPNVLGHNSDLDPYPYDPEQAQSLLEEAGYGDGFSFELATFQNPRGYNPSPIQTAETVASNLGDIGIEVDINQQSFGPFLEYTAQGRHDACFLGWYTDN
;
A
#
# COMPACT_ATOMS: atom_id res chain seq x y z
N MET A 1 37.13 -41.70 -14.86
CA MET A 1 38.12 -40.85 -15.58
C MET A 1 38.12 -41.23 -17.05
N SER A 2 37.37 -40.48 -17.87
CA SER A 2 37.52 -40.30 -19.32
C SER A 2 36.31 -39.50 -19.84
N GLN A 3 36.62 -38.33 -20.40
CA GLN A 3 36.08 -37.69 -21.61
C GLN A 3 34.59 -37.28 -21.78
N ASP A 4 34.49 -35.99 -22.13
CA ASP A 4 33.77 -35.34 -23.23
C ASP A 4 32.23 -35.24 -23.28
N GLY A 5 31.79 -33.98 -23.22
CA GLY A 5 30.85 -33.35 -24.17
C GLY A 5 29.36 -33.56 -23.93
N ASN A 6 28.62 -32.49 -23.63
CA ASN A 6 27.74 -31.84 -24.63
C ASN A 6 26.92 -30.68 -24.03
N SER A 7 26.82 -29.62 -24.83
CA SER A 7 25.84 -28.54 -24.74
C SER A 7 24.43 -28.99 -25.11
N VAL A 8 23.41 -28.58 -24.33
CA VAL A 8 21.99 -28.55 -24.75
C VAL A 8 21.33 -27.37 -24.02
N SER A 9 21.21 -26.18 -24.62
CA SER A 9 20.19 -25.71 -25.60
C SER A 9 18.95 -25.05 -24.95
N ARG A 10 18.93 -23.71 -25.04
CA ARG A 10 17.80 -22.79 -24.83
C ARG A 10 16.66 -22.98 -25.85
N ARG A 11 15.94 -24.10 -25.79
CA ARG A 11 14.72 -24.33 -26.59
C ARG A 11 13.65 -25.06 -25.79
N ARG A 12 12.93 -24.30 -24.96
CA ARG A 12 11.51 -24.53 -24.62
C ARG A 12 10.86 -23.20 -24.21
N PHE A 13 10.88 -22.24 -25.14
CA PHE A 13 10.03 -21.06 -25.07
C PHE A 13 9.75 -20.65 -26.51
N LEU A 14 8.73 -21.26 -27.10
CA LEU A 14 8.06 -20.87 -28.36
C LEU A 14 7.10 -22.01 -28.76
N SER A 15 5.90 -22.00 -28.20
CA SER A 15 4.75 -22.71 -28.79
C SER A 15 3.44 -22.19 -28.20
N ALA A 16 3.01 -20.99 -28.62
CA ALA A 16 1.60 -20.61 -28.72
C ALA A 16 1.47 -19.20 -29.33
N ALA A 17 1.78 -19.07 -30.62
CA ALA A 17 1.38 -17.93 -31.43
C ALA A 17 1.02 -18.41 -32.84
N GLY A 18 -0.18 -18.03 -33.31
CA GLY A 18 -0.76 -18.37 -34.60
C GLY A 18 -2.02 -19.23 -34.41
N THR A 19 -3.23 -18.77 -34.74
CA THR A 19 -3.57 -18.16 -36.02
C THR A 19 -4.85 -17.33 -35.89
N ALA A 20 -4.84 -16.13 -36.46
CA ALA A 20 -6.02 -15.31 -36.71
C ALA A 20 -6.88 -15.92 -37.84
N ALA A 21 -8.20 -15.83 -37.71
CA ALA A 21 -9.11 -15.85 -38.84
C ALA A 21 -10.26 -14.87 -38.58
N ALA A 22 -10.27 -13.80 -39.37
CA ALA A 22 -11.33 -12.82 -39.45
C ALA A 22 -12.49 -13.35 -40.28
N THR A 23 -13.73 -13.11 -39.83
CA THR A 23 -14.90 -13.02 -40.71
C THR A 23 -15.84 -11.95 -40.17
N ALA A 24 -15.88 -10.82 -40.87
CA ALA A 24 -16.93 -9.83 -40.77
C ALA A 24 -18.19 -10.32 -41.51
N ALA A 25 -19.36 -10.08 -40.93
CA ALA A 25 -20.63 -10.12 -41.65
C ALA A 25 -21.51 -8.94 -41.21
N LEU A 26 -21.80 -8.07 -42.18
CA LEU A 26 -22.74 -6.96 -42.14
C LEU A 26 -24.18 -7.46 -42.36
N ALA A 27 -25.11 -6.97 -41.55
CA ALA A 27 -26.53 -6.68 -41.89
C ALA A 27 -27.11 -5.93 -40.67
N GLY A 28 -27.80 -4.79 -40.73
CA GLY A 28 -28.52 -4.17 -41.83
C GLY A 28 -30.02 -4.09 -41.49
N CYS A 29 -30.45 -2.89 -41.06
CA CYS A 29 -31.79 -2.28 -41.24
C CYS A 29 -32.95 -2.49 -40.23
N THR A 30 -33.33 -1.34 -39.64
CA THR A 30 -34.66 -0.66 -39.65
C THR A 30 -35.78 -1.03 -38.67
N GLY A 31 -36.29 0.03 -38.00
CA GLY A 31 -37.67 0.18 -37.50
C GLY A 31 -37.74 0.43 -35.98
N GLY A 32 -38.36 1.46 -35.42
CA GLY A 32 -39.20 2.53 -35.95
C GLY A 32 -39.57 3.53 -34.85
N ASN A 33 -39.89 4.75 -35.25
CA ASN A 33 -40.45 5.86 -34.46
C ASN A 33 -41.90 5.56 -34.02
N GLY A 34 -42.31 6.06 -32.85
CA GLY A 34 -43.72 6.09 -32.45
C GLY A 34 -43.92 6.62 -31.03
N GLU A 35 -44.12 7.92 -30.93
CA GLU A 35 -44.52 8.68 -29.73
C GLU A 35 -46.05 8.66 -29.52
N GLU A 36 -46.44 9.10 -28.32
CA GLU A 36 -47.76 9.55 -27.85
C GLU A 36 -48.83 8.52 -27.45
N THR A 37 -49.11 8.49 -26.13
CA THR A 37 -50.48 8.75 -25.66
C THR A 37 -50.43 9.46 -24.31
N THR A 38 -51.04 10.65 -24.30
CA THR A 38 -51.39 11.48 -23.14
C THR A 38 -52.59 10.90 -22.40
N THR A 39 -52.57 10.95 -21.07
CA THR A 39 -53.79 11.14 -20.25
C THR A 39 -53.47 11.90 -18.98
N GLU A 40 -54.17 13.03 -18.82
CA GLU A 40 -54.31 13.81 -17.59
C GLU A 40 -55.01 13.00 -16.49
N ASP A 41 -54.68 13.21 -15.22
CA ASP A 41 -55.70 13.44 -14.20
C ASP A 41 -55.15 14.24 -13.00
N THR A 42 -56.10 14.88 -12.34
CA THR A 42 -56.11 16.00 -11.40
C THR A 42 -56.22 15.57 -9.93
N GLY A 43 -55.86 16.49 -9.02
CA GLY A 43 -56.26 16.47 -7.61
C GLY A 43 -55.38 15.60 -6.71
N GLY A 44 -55.04 15.94 -5.48
CA GLY A 44 -55.50 16.98 -4.55
C GLY A 44 -54.79 16.68 -3.22
N ALA A 45 -54.46 17.72 -2.47
CA ALA A 45 -53.79 17.61 -1.18
C ALA A 45 -54.65 16.87 -0.15
N ASP A 46 -54.03 16.02 0.66
CA ASP A 46 -54.51 15.75 2.02
C ASP A 46 -53.33 15.54 2.97
N THR A 47 -53.28 16.42 3.96
CA THR A 47 -52.33 16.46 5.07
C THR A 47 -52.96 15.71 6.23
N THR A 48 -52.31 14.67 6.72
CA THR A 48 -52.69 14.01 7.98
C THR A 48 -51.54 14.13 8.98
N GLU A 49 -51.62 15.16 9.81
CA GLU A 49 -50.91 15.22 11.09
C GLU A 49 -51.43 14.06 11.96
N THR A 50 -50.52 13.26 12.52
CA THR A 50 -50.85 12.34 13.62
C THR A 50 -49.96 12.69 14.79
N GLU A 51 -50.61 13.14 15.87
CA GLU A 51 -50.03 13.53 17.14
C GLU A 51 -49.28 12.36 17.79
N SER A 52 -48.04 12.61 18.18
CA SER A 52 -47.22 11.70 18.99
C SER A 52 -47.73 11.71 20.44
N ASN A 53 -48.18 10.55 20.91
CA ASN A 53 -48.55 10.31 22.30
C ASN A 53 -47.28 9.92 23.08
N ASP A 54 -46.91 10.75 24.05
CA ASP A 54 -45.78 10.60 24.97
C ASP A 54 -46.11 9.60 26.09
N GLY A 55 -45.14 8.75 26.43
CA GLY A 55 -45.15 7.91 27.63
C GLY A 55 -44.86 6.43 27.39
N GLY A 56 -43.59 6.02 27.52
CA GLY A 56 -43.23 4.61 27.55
C GLY A 56 -41.72 4.35 27.67
N ASN A 57 -41.21 4.50 28.89
CA ASN A 57 -39.86 4.13 29.33
C ASN A 57 -39.48 2.69 28.87
N GLY A 58 -38.50 2.58 27.96
CA GLY A 58 -37.95 1.32 27.48
C GLY A 58 -36.44 1.46 27.24
N ASP A 59 -35.68 0.45 27.68
CA ASP A 59 -34.22 0.33 27.57
C ASP A 59 -33.68 0.84 26.23
N ASP A 60 -32.80 1.83 26.28
CA ASP A 60 -31.92 2.20 25.18
C ASP A 60 -30.81 1.15 25.09
N SER A 61 -31.12 -0.03 24.53
CA SER A 61 -30.08 -0.81 23.84
C SER A 61 -29.80 -0.07 22.53
N GLY A 62 -29.03 1.01 22.64
CA GLY A 62 -28.69 1.89 21.53
C GLY A 62 -28.12 1.08 20.36
N SER A 63 -28.47 1.49 19.14
CA SER A 63 -27.90 0.92 17.91
C SER A 63 -26.36 0.87 18.02
N PRO A 64 -25.70 -0.17 17.45
CA PRO A 64 -24.25 -0.32 17.54
C PRO A 64 -23.54 0.96 17.07
N GLN A 65 -22.50 1.36 17.78
CA GLN A 65 -21.63 2.46 17.38
C GLN A 65 -20.76 1.98 16.23
N VAL A 66 -21.05 2.48 15.03
CA VAL A 66 -20.35 2.09 13.80
C VAL A 66 -19.42 3.21 13.35
N LEU A 67 -18.14 2.88 13.16
CA LEU A 67 -17.18 3.74 12.48
C LEU A 67 -17.10 3.38 10.98
N ARG A 68 -17.39 4.32 10.09
CA ARG A 68 -17.39 4.12 8.64
C ARG A 68 -16.14 4.74 8.01
N TYR A 69 -15.24 3.89 7.53
CA TYR A 69 -13.97 4.29 6.91
C TYR A 69 -14.06 4.19 5.39
N GLY A 70 -13.97 5.32 4.68
CA GLY A 70 -13.96 5.39 3.22
C GLY A 70 -12.55 5.35 2.64
N ARG A 71 -12.30 4.41 1.73
CA ARG A 71 -10.99 4.21 1.08
C ARG A 71 -11.08 4.13 -0.44
N GLY A 72 -9.93 4.28 -1.10
CA GLY A 72 -9.86 4.31 -2.56
C GLY A 72 -9.89 2.95 -3.26
N SER A 73 -9.62 1.85 -2.57
CA SER A 73 -9.60 0.51 -3.18
C SER A 73 -9.94 -0.58 -2.18
N HIS A 74 -10.56 -1.66 -2.67
CA HIS A 74 -10.92 -2.82 -1.87
C HIS A 74 -9.71 -3.71 -1.58
N SER A 75 -9.75 -4.45 -0.47
CA SER A 75 -8.72 -5.43 -0.12
C SER A 75 -9.00 -6.73 -0.85
N PRO A 76 -8.13 -7.20 -1.76
CA PRO A 76 -8.35 -8.46 -2.48
C PRO A 76 -8.06 -9.71 -1.64
N THR A 77 -7.50 -9.52 -0.44
CA THR A 77 -7.10 -10.56 0.51
C THR A 77 -7.12 -9.99 1.92
N LEU A 78 -7.41 -10.83 2.91
CA LEU A 78 -7.25 -10.56 4.34
C LEU A 78 -6.06 -11.28 4.96
N ASP A 79 -5.22 -11.94 4.15
CA ASP A 79 -3.96 -12.52 4.59
C ASP A 79 -2.82 -11.50 4.37
N PHE A 80 -2.25 -10.99 5.46
CA PHE A 80 -1.15 -10.03 5.43
C PHE A 80 0.13 -10.58 4.76
N GLN A 81 0.32 -11.90 4.73
CA GLN A 81 1.48 -12.53 4.07
C GLN A 81 1.33 -12.60 2.55
N ASN A 82 0.13 -12.42 2.00
CA ASN A 82 -0.15 -12.48 0.55
C ASN A 82 -0.16 -11.09 -0.12
N SER A 83 0.22 -10.03 0.59
CA SER A 83 0.12 -8.66 0.07
C SER A 83 1.30 -7.79 0.47
N THR A 84 1.56 -6.76 -0.35
CA THR A 84 2.43 -5.63 -0.01
C THR A 84 1.66 -4.31 0.03
N SER A 85 0.33 -4.36 -0.03
CA SER A 85 -0.52 -3.19 -0.20
C SER A 85 -0.95 -2.60 1.15
N GLY A 86 -0.74 -1.30 1.32
CA GLY A 86 -1.28 -0.57 2.47
C GLY A 86 -2.81 -0.62 2.56
N GLU A 87 -3.55 -0.80 1.46
CA GLU A 87 -5.01 -0.99 1.51
C GLU A 87 -5.41 -2.30 2.19
N VAL A 88 -4.58 -3.33 2.07
CA VAL A 88 -4.76 -4.58 2.82
C VAL A 88 -4.37 -4.36 4.28
N ALA A 89 -3.22 -3.73 4.53
CA ALA A 89 -2.72 -3.46 5.88
C ALA A 89 -3.75 -2.72 6.75
N LYS A 90 -4.44 -1.68 6.22
CA LYS A 90 -5.49 -0.95 6.94
C LYS A 90 -6.55 -1.85 7.59
N VAL A 91 -6.89 -2.97 6.95
CA VAL A 91 -7.89 -3.92 7.44
C VAL A 91 -7.22 -4.98 8.31
N THR A 92 -6.10 -5.56 7.86
CA THR A 92 -5.44 -6.65 8.60
C THR A 92 -4.85 -6.18 9.93
N GLU A 93 -4.41 -4.93 10.06
CA GLU A 93 -3.97 -4.35 11.33
C GLU A 93 -5.11 -4.20 12.36
N GLN A 94 -6.37 -4.32 11.94
CA GLN A 94 -7.51 -4.40 12.88
C GLN A 94 -7.77 -5.84 13.35
N LEU A 95 -7.34 -6.82 12.55
CA LEU A 95 -7.57 -8.24 12.76
C LEU A 95 -6.41 -8.94 13.50
N TYR A 96 -5.17 -8.48 13.28
CA TYR A 96 -3.96 -9.14 13.75
C TYR A 96 -3.06 -8.18 14.52
N ASP A 97 -2.34 -8.72 15.51
CA ASP A 97 -1.25 -8.01 16.18
C ASP A 97 0.13 -8.52 15.76
N THR A 98 1.13 -7.66 15.88
CA THR A 98 2.56 -7.99 15.78
C THR A 98 3.17 -8.24 17.16
N LEU A 99 4.35 -8.86 17.19
CA LEU A 99 5.11 -9.03 18.44
C LEU A 99 5.52 -7.69 19.05
N ILE A 100 6.00 -6.78 18.21
CA ILE A 100 6.44 -5.44 18.59
C ILE A 100 5.58 -4.44 17.81
N ASN A 101 5.30 -3.27 18.38
CA ASN A 101 4.53 -2.23 17.71
C ASN A 101 5.37 -0.99 17.48
N PHE A 102 4.93 -0.12 16.56
CA PHE A 102 5.35 1.27 16.52
C PHE A 102 4.42 2.12 17.39
N GLU A 103 4.97 3.09 18.13
CA GLU A 103 4.13 4.12 18.76
C GLU A 103 3.33 4.86 17.65
N PRO A 104 2.01 5.11 17.84
CA PRO A 104 1.22 5.82 16.84
C PRO A 104 1.87 7.14 16.39
N GLY A 105 2.11 7.25 15.09
CA GLY A 105 2.73 8.43 14.46
C GLY A 105 4.24 8.57 14.67
N LYS A 106 4.94 7.56 15.20
CA LYS A 106 6.39 7.60 15.43
C LYS A 106 7.06 6.29 15.00
N SER A 107 8.36 6.35 14.76
CA SER A 107 9.21 5.18 14.48
C SER A 107 9.81 4.55 15.75
N THR A 108 9.34 4.94 16.94
CA THR A 108 9.74 4.35 18.22
C THR A 108 9.02 3.02 18.43
N LEU A 109 9.74 2.00 18.89
CA LEU A 109 9.15 0.70 19.21
C LEU A 109 8.45 0.72 20.57
N THR A 110 7.31 0.03 20.65
CA THR A 110 6.54 -0.22 21.87
C THR A 110 6.11 -1.70 21.92
N GLN A 111 5.53 -2.13 23.04
CA GLN A 111 5.08 -3.50 23.24
C GLN A 111 3.89 -3.84 22.33
N GLY A 112 3.89 -5.04 21.78
CA GLY A 112 2.72 -5.68 21.15
C GLY A 112 2.37 -6.95 21.91
N LEU A 113 2.33 -8.07 21.18
CA LEU A 113 2.24 -9.41 21.77
C LEU A 113 3.49 -9.80 22.58
N ALA A 114 4.63 -9.13 22.39
CA ALA A 114 5.80 -9.23 23.26
C ALA A 114 5.78 -8.16 24.35
N THR A 115 5.97 -8.59 25.60
CA THR A 115 6.10 -7.71 26.77
C THR A 115 7.56 -7.28 27.00
N GLU A 116 8.52 -8.12 26.62
CA GLU A 116 9.94 -7.81 26.67
C GLU A 116 10.62 -8.27 25.38
N TYR A 117 11.57 -7.48 24.89
CA TYR A 117 12.38 -7.82 23.74
C TYR A 117 13.76 -7.18 23.83
N SER A 118 14.77 -7.87 23.31
CA SER A 118 16.13 -7.35 23.21
C SER A 118 16.83 -7.92 21.97
N LEU A 119 17.90 -7.25 21.52
CA LEU A 119 18.77 -7.71 20.44
C LEU A 119 20.22 -7.55 20.86
N GLU A 120 20.90 -8.67 21.10
CA GLU A 120 22.30 -8.72 21.49
C GLU A 120 23.12 -9.46 20.43
N GLY A 121 23.88 -8.69 19.63
CA GLY A 121 24.70 -9.23 18.55
C GLY A 121 23.86 -9.83 17.42
N GLN A 122 23.64 -11.15 17.47
CA GLN A 122 22.85 -11.90 16.48
C GLN A 122 21.66 -12.62 17.15
N THR A 123 21.40 -12.34 18.42
CA THR A 123 20.42 -13.09 19.20
C THR A 123 19.35 -12.12 19.67
N ALA A 124 18.10 -12.33 19.25
CA ALA A 124 16.95 -11.61 19.76
C ALA A 124 16.23 -12.47 20.80
N SER A 125 15.99 -11.94 21.99
CA SER A 125 15.23 -12.62 23.04
C SER A 125 13.88 -11.94 23.20
N ILE A 126 12.81 -12.73 23.20
CA ILE A 126 11.41 -12.27 23.21
C ILE A 126 10.65 -12.97 24.33
N THR A 127 10.00 -12.17 25.18
CA THR A 127 9.02 -12.63 26.18
C THR A 127 7.63 -12.21 25.72
N LEU A 128 6.73 -13.17 25.59
CA LEU A 128 5.36 -12.99 25.10
C LEU A 128 4.40 -12.61 26.21
N ARG A 129 3.25 -12.04 25.83
CA ARG A 129 2.12 -11.77 26.70
C ARG A 129 1.36 -13.08 26.95
N GLU A 130 1.09 -13.36 28.21
CA GLU A 130 0.24 -14.48 28.62
C GLU A 130 -1.25 -14.10 28.58
N GLY A 131 -2.13 -15.08 28.39
CA GLY A 131 -3.59 -14.90 28.46
C GLY A 131 -4.20 -14.15 27.28
N VAL A 132 -3.47 -14.03 26.16
CA VAL A 132 -4.02 -13.55 24.89
C VAL A 132 -4.70 -14.70 24.18
N THR A 133 -5.88 -14.45 23.62
CA THR A 133 -6.61 -15.42 22.81
C THR A 133 -6.79 -14.91 21.39
N PHE A 134 -6.74 -15.83 20.43
CA PHE A 134 -7.18 -15.58 19.06
C PHE A 134 -8.70 -15.46 18.99
N HIS A 135 -9.20 -14.92 17.88
CA HIS A 135 -10.64 -14.76 17.61
C HIS A 135 -11.42 -16.09 17.66
N ASN A 136 -10.76 -17.22 17.42
CA ASN A 136 -11.36 -18.57 17.53
C ASN A 136 -11.31 -19.15 18.96
N GLY A 137 -10.76 -18.42 19.94
CA GLY A 137 -10.66 -18.81 21.34
C GLY A 137 -9.42 -19.61 21.72
N GLU A 138 -8.55 -19.97 20.76
CA GLU A 138 -7.26 -20.60 21.07
C GLU A 138 -6.32 -19.61 21.77
N GLU A 139 -5.47 -20.11 22.65
CA GLU A 139 -4.47 -19.31 23.36
C GLU A 139 -3.28 -18.99 22.45
N PHE A 140 -2.78 -17.75 22.50
CA PHE A 140 -1.60 -17.32 21.77
C PHE A 140 -0.31 -17.74 22.49
N THR A 141 0.60 -18.38 21.75
CA THR A 141 1.89 -18.88 22.24
C THR A 141 3.04 -18.62 21.25
N ALA A 142 4.26 -18.94 21.66
CA ALA A 142 5.43 -18.87 20.80
C ALA A 142 5.34 -19.78 19.56
N GLN A 143 4.59 -20.88 19.62
CA GLN A 143 4.43 -21.78 18.47
C GLN A 143 3.65 -21.13 17.34
N ASP A 144 2.73 -20.21 17.63
CA ASP A 144 1.99 -19.45 16.62
C ASP A 144 2.92 -18.56 15.79
N PHE A 145 3.90 -17.90 16.44
CA PHE A 145 4.91 -17.13 15.71
C PHE A 145 5.80 -18.04 14.86
N VAL A 146 6.22 -19.20 15.39
CA VAL A 146 7.03 -20.16 14.62
C VAL A 146 6.26 -20.66 13.40
N ALA A 147 4.99 -21.07 13.56
CA ALA A 147 4.15 -21.52 12.46
C ALA A 147 3.94 -20.41 11.42
N THR A 148 3.67 -19.18 11.88
CA THR A 148 3.50 -18.00 11.03
C THR A 148 4.76 -17.67 10.22
N TYR A 149 5.93 -17.69 10.86
CA TYR A 149 7.22 -17.49 10.21
C TYR A 149 7.47 -18.55 9.14
N ARG A 150 7.32 -19.83 9.49
CA ARG A 150 7.58 -20.94 8.57
C ARG A 150 6.63 -20.94 7.38
N ARG A 151 5.34 -20.69 7.60
CA ARG A 151 4.34 -20.51 6.53
C ARG A 151 4.78 -19.47 5.50
N PHE A 152 5.50 -18.44 5.94
CA PHE A 152 5.88 -17.32 5.09
C PHE A 152 7.18 -17.54 4.30
N VAL A 153 8.12 -18.33 4.83
CA VAL A 153 9.50 -18.39 4.28
C VAL A 153 10.10 -19.78 4.11
N ASP A 154 9.55 -20.81 4.77
CA ASP A 154 10.12 -22.16 4.79
C ASP A 154 9.41 -23.03 3.74
N SER A 155 10.04 -23.20 2.57
CA SER A 155 9.47 -24.00 1.48
C SER A 155 9.31 -25.49 1.80
N ASP A 156 9.96 -25.98 2.86
CA ASP A 156 9.85 -27.37 3.32
C ASP A 156 8.74 -27.55 4.38
N TYR A 157 8.12 -26.45 4.84
CA TYR A 157 7.01 -26.52 5.78
C TYR A 157 5.73 -27.00 5.10
N GLU A 158 5.00 -27.91 5.76
CA GLU A 158 3.76 -28.52 5.23
C GLU A 158 2.71 -27.46 4.85
N TYR A 159 2.67 -26.35 5.60
CA TYR A 159 1.73 -25.25 5.38
C TYR A 159 2.39 -24.02 4.75
N TYR A 160 3.52 -24.18 4.05
CA TYR A 160 4.11 -23.09 3.27
C TYR A 160 3.09 -22.51 2.28
N GLY A 161 2.96 -21.18 2.24
CA GLY A 161 1.99 -20.52 1.36
C GLY A 161 2.28 -20.73 -0.14
N GLY A 162 3.55 -21.00 -0.49
CA GLY A 162 4.01 -21.15 -1.87
C GLY A 162 4.55 -19.84 -2.45
N ASP A 163 5.61 -19.94 -3.27
CA ASP A 163 6.34 -18.78 -3.82
C ASP A 163 5.47 -17.82 -4.65
N ASP A 164 4.43 -18.35 -5.32
CA ASP A 164 3.49 -17.57 -6.12
C ASP A 164 2.41 -16.88 -5.26
N TYR A 165 2.28 -17.27 -3.98
CA TYR A 165 1.29 -16.75 -3.05
C TYR A 165 1.91 -15.78 -2.05
N VAL A 166 3.04 -16.14 -1.43
CA VAL A 166 3.65 -15.28 -0.41
C VAL A 166 4.23 -14.02 -1.03
N SER A 167 4.06 -12.89 -0.34
CA SER A 167 4.60 -11.61 -0.79
C SER A 167 6.11 -11.55 -0.61
N ALA A 168 6.73 -10.59 -1.30
CA ALA A 168 8.17 -10.36 -1.18
C ALA A 168 8.61 -10.03 0.26
N TYR A 169 7.71 -9.59 1.15
CA TYR A 169 8.06 -9.31 2.54
C TYR A 169 8.52 -10.55 3.32
N GLY A 170 8.16 -11.77 2.91
CA GLY A 170 8.60 -13.00 3.60
C GLY A 170 10.13 -13.06 3.73
N PRO A 171 10.87 -13.14 2.62
CA PRO A 171 12.32 -13.11 2.66
C PRO A 171 12.89 -11.78 3.19
N PHE A 172 12.32 -10.62 2.86
CA PHE A 172 12.90 -9.32 3.26
C PHE A 172 12.75 -8.98 4.74
N THR A 173 11.65 -9.39 5.38
CA THR A 173 11.33 -9.05 6.76
C THR A 173 11.87 -10.11 7.72
N LEU A 174 11.77 -11.39 7.36
CA LEU A 174 12.10 -12.50 8.27
C LEU A 174 13.12 -13.47 7.65
N GLY A 175 12.83 -14.03 6.48
CA GLY A 175 13.54 -15.21 5.95
C GLY A 175 15.03 -15.01 5.67
N ALA A 176 15.44 -13.83 5.19
CA ALA A 176 16.86 -13.54 4.94
C ALA A 176 17.68 -13.39 6.25
N TRP A 177 17.02 -13.18 7.37
CA TRP A 177 17.65 -12.77 8.63
C TRP A 177 17.60 -13.84 9.71
N ILE A 178 16.54 -14.63 9.78
CA ILE A 178 16.35 -15.66 10.81
C ILE A 178 17.04 -16.96 10.37
N ASP A 179 17.94 -17.46 11.23
CA ASP A 179 18.61 -18.77 11.09
C ASP A 179 17.83 -19.86 11.85
N GLU A 180 17.49 -19.58 13.12
CA GLU A 180 16.78 -20.52 13.99
C GLU A 180 15.88 -19.76 14.97
N ILE A 181 14.74 -20.37 15.32
CA ILE A 181 13.91 -19.94 16.45
C ILE A 181 13.88 -21.07 17.48
N GLN A 182 14.34 -20.79 18.68
CA GLN A 182 14.30 -21.69 19.82
C GLN A 182 13.20 -21.24 20.77
N VAL A 183 12.25 -22.13 21.06
CA VAL A 183 11.13 -21.87 21.96
C VAL A 183 11.43 -22.49 23.33
N ASP A 184 11.34 -21.68 24.38
CA ASP A 184 11.62 -22.04 25.76
C ASP A 184 10.33 -21.98 26.59
N GLY A 185 9.43 -22.95 26.36
CA GLY A 185 8.07 -22.93 26.89
C GLY A 185 7.12 -22.04 26.07
N ASP A 186 5.91 -21.81 26.57
CA ASP A 186 4.85 -21.25 25.73
C ASP A 186 5.01 -19.75 25.44
N TYR A 187 5.75 -19.01 26.28
CA TYR A 187 5.81 -17.54 26.27
C TYR A 187 7.22 -16.95 26.16
N SER A 188 8.21 -17.76 25.82
CA SER A 188 9.59 -17.30 25.67
C SER A 188 10.21 -17.91 24.43
N MET A 189 10.90 -17.10 23.66
CA MET A 189 11.67 -17.59 22.52
C MET A 189 12.93 -16.76 22.27
N THR A 190 13.92 -17.42 21.69
CA THR A 190 15.15 -16.80 21.20
C THR A 190 15.23 -16.99 19.70
N ILE A 191 15.44 -15.90 18.96
CA ILE A 191 15.63 -15.90 17.52
C ILE A 191 17.11 -15.67 17.24
N GLN A 192 17.76 -16.65 16.62
CA GLN A 192 19.13 -16.56 16.14
C GLN A 192 19.11 -16.00 14.72
N LEU A 193 19.86 -14.91 14.50
CA LEU A 193 20.03 -14.29 13.20
C LEU A 193 21.22 -14.87 12.45
N THR A 194 21.14 -14.88 11.12
CA THR A 194 22.21 -15.29 10.19
C THR A 194 23.40 -14.34 10.24
N GLN A 195 23.16 -13.08 10.59
CA GLN A 195 24.16 -12.03 10.77
C GLN A 195 23.65 -10.94 11.72
N THR A 196 24.54 -10.08 12.23
CA THR A 196 24.10 -8.89 12.97
C THR A 196 23.30 -7.99 12.05
N TYR A 197 22.04 -7.72 12.41
CA TYR A 197 21.14 -6.88 11.65
C TYR A 197 20.37 -5.94 12.59
N ALA A 198 20.85 -4.71 12.71
CA ALA A 198 20.32 -3.72 13.64
C ALA A 198 18.80 -3.45 13.49
N PRO A 199 18.21 -3.45 12.28
CA PRO A 199 16.77 -3.22 12.11
C PRO A 199 15.88 -4.41 12.52
N PHE A 200 16.42 -5.56 12.94
CA PHE A 200 15.62 -6.78 13.12
C PHE A 200 14.40 -6.60 14.05
N LEU A 201 14.54 -5.90 15.18
CA LEU A 201 13.39 -5.65 16.06
C LEU A 201 12.30 -4.79 15.41
N ARG A 202 12.68 -3.91 14.47
CA ARG A 202 11.73 -3.10 13.69
C ARG A 202 11.01 -3.94 12.64
N ASN A 203 11.68 -4.94 12.07
CA ASN A 203 11.03 -5.91 11.18
C ASN A 203 9.87 -6.64 11.88
N LEU A 204 10.03 -6.98 13.16
CA LEU A 204 8.98 -7.61 13.96
C LEU A 204 7.79 -6.68 14.28
N ALA A 205 7.89 -5.39 13.94
CA ALA A 205 6.83 -4.40 14.07
C ALA A 205 6.12 -4.03 12.76
N MET A 206 6.57 -4.61 11.64
CA MET A 206 5.91 -4.43 10.35
C MET A 206 4.61 -5.24 10.29
N PHE A 207 3.58 -4.73 9.62
CA PHE A 207 2.30 -5.45 9.41
C PHE A 207 2.50 -6.85 8.81
N ALA A 208 3.53 -7.04 7.98
CA ALA A 208 3.85 -8.33 7.36
C ALA A 208 4.42 -9.36 8.36
N ALA A 209 4.81 -8.93 9.56
CA ALA A 209 5.29 -9.76 10.66
C ALA A 209 4.24 -9.95 11.77
N ALA A 210 2.97 -9.68 11.48
CA ALA A 210 1.86 -10.01 12.37
C ALA A 210 1.78 -11.54 12.60
N VAL A 211 1.00 -11.97 13.59
CA VAL A 211 0.91 -13.38 13.99
C VAL A 211 -0.42 -13.99 13.61
N HIS A 212 -0.37 -15.10 12.85
CA HIS A 212 -1.52 -15.97 12.61
C HIS A 212 -1.62 -17.03 13.72
N SER A 213 -2.84 -17.53 13.97
CA SER A 213 -3.02 -18.75 14.78
C SER A 213 -2.46 -19.96 14.06
N GLN A 214 -1.66 -20.78 14.74
CA GLN A 214 -1.18 -22.05 14.19
C GLN A 214 -2.35 -22.96 13.81
N ALA A 215 -3.37 -23.08 14.66
CA ALA A 215 -4.55 -23.90 14.38
C ALA A 215 -5.28 -23.42 13.12
N ALA A 216 -5.39 -22.11 12.92
CA ALA A 216 -6.01 -21.54 11.72
C ALA A 216 -5.16 -21.75 10.47
N ILE A 217 -3.82 -21.72 10.59
CA ILE A 217 -2.91 -22.10 9.50
C ILE A 217 -3.15 -23.56 9.10
N GLU A 218 -3.25 -24.45 10.08
CA GLU A 218 -3.45 -25.89 9.85
C GLU A 218 -4.82 -26.20 9.25
N GLU A 219 -5.86 -25.45 9.65
CA GLU A 219 -7.23 -25.63 9.17
C GLU A 219 -7.47 -25.01 7.78
N TYR A 220 -7.02 -23.77 7.57
CA TYR A 220 -7.38 -22.98 6.39
C TYR A 220 -6.24 -22.82 5.38
N GLY A 221 -4.97 -22.98 5.77
CA GLY A 221 -3.83 -22.77 4.88
C GLY A 221 -3.88 -21.39 4.20
N THR A 222 -4.00 -21.35 2.87
CA THR A 222 -4.12 -20.10 2.09
C THR A 222 -5.54 -19.50 2.07
N ASP A 223 -6.55 -20.22 2.55
CA ASP A 223 -7.94 -19.73 2.67
C ASP A 223 -8.11 -18.77 3.88
N LEU A 224 -7.06 -18.54 4.66
CA LEU A 224 -6.95 -17.43 5.62
C LEU A 224 -7.21 -16.07 4.97
N ASN A 225 -7.03 -15.95 3.65
CA ASN A 225 -7.35 -14.74 2.90
C ASN A 225 -8.83 -14.30 3.00
N LYS A 226 -9.73 -15.21 3.41
CA LYS A 226 -11.16 -14.97 3.61
C LYS A 226 -11.64 -15.37 5.00
N ASN A 227 -10.83 -16.12 5.74
CA ASN A 227 -11.12 -16.61 7.08
C ASN A 227 -10.02 -16.16 8.04
N PRO A 228 -9.84 -14.84 8.24
CA PRO A 228 -8.77 -14.34 9.10
C PRO A 228 -9.02 -14.72 10.56
N VAL A 229 -7.97 -15.16 11.24
CA VAL A 229 -7.98 -15.48 12.68
C VAL A 229 -6.75 -14.85 13.32
N GLY A 230 -6.94 -13.74 14.03
CA GLY A 230 -5.88 -13.01 14.70
C GLY A 230 -6.20 -12.75 16.17
N THR A 231 -5.41 -11.90 16.80
CA THR A 231 -5.57 -11.47 18.21
C THR A 231 -6.07 -10.04 18.33
N GLY A 232 -6.29 -9.36 17.20
CA GLY A 232 -6.52 -7.93 17.12
C GLY A 232 -7.85 -7.46 17.72
N PRO A 233 -8.05 -6.13 17.78
CA PRO A 233 -9.20 -5.50 18.43
C PRO A 233 -10.54 -5.72 17.71
N PHE A 234 -10.52 -6.14 16.45
CA PHE A 234 -11.72 -6.45 15.69
C PHE A 234 -11.63 -7.83 15.02
N GLN A 235 -12.79 -8.43 14.75
CA GLN A 235 -12.94 -9.72 14.08
C GLN A 235 -13.73 -9.53 12.78
N LEU A 236 -13.51 -10.39 11.78
CA LEU A 236 -14.29 -10.33 10.54
C LEU A 236 -15.74 -10.72 10.80
N GLU A 237 -16.67 -9.80 10.52
CA GLU A 237 -18.11 -10.09 10.55
C GLU A 237 -18.65 -10.40 9.15
N ASN A 238 -18.24 -9.61 8.16
CA ASN A 238 -18.69 -9.79 6.78
C ASN A 238 -17.64 -9.30 5.78
N LEU A 239 -17.33 -10.16 4.79
CA LEU A 239 -16.58 -9.81 3.59
C LEU A 239 -17.53 -9.82 2.39
N ASP A 240 -17.94 -8.64 1.94
CA ASP A 240 -18.84 -8.46 0.78
C ASP A 240 -18.04 -7.91 -0.40
N ASP A 241 -17.29 -8.81 -1.05
CA ASP A 241 -16.49 -8.48 -2.24
C ASP A 241 -17.34 -7.94 -3.40
N ALA A 242 -18.62 -8.33 -3.49
CA ALA A 242 -19.49 -7.90 -4.58
C ALA A 242 -19.85 -6.41 -4.48
N ASN A 243 -19.91 -5.88 -3.25
CA ASN A 243 -20.16 -4.47 -2.96
C ASN A 243 -18.91 -3.74 -2.43
N GLU A 244 -17.74 -4.37 -2.48
CA GLU A 244 -16.45 -3.83 -2.01
C GLU A 244 -16.50 -3.29 -0.56
N LEU A 245 -17.20 -4.02 0.31
CA LEU A 245 -17.44 -3.67 1.70
C LEU A 245 -16.85 -4.73 2.64
N ILE A 246 -16.21 -4.27 3.72
CA ILE A 246 -15.70 -5.15 4.79
C ILE A 246 -16.23 -4.63 6.12
N ARG A 247 -16.93 -5.50 6.86
CA ARG A 247 -17.44 -5.21 8.19
C ARG A 247 -16.68 -6.02 9.21
N LEU A 248 -16.17 -5.33 10.22
CA LEU A 248 -15.52 -5.92 11.36
C LEU A 248 -16.31 -5.59 12.63
N SER A 249 -16.45 -6.56 13.52
CA SER A 249 -17.07 -6.39 14.84
C SER A 249 -16.01 -6.35 15.94
N ALA A 250 -16.28 -5.64 17.02
CA ALA A 250 -15.39 -5.55 18.17
C ALA A 250 -15.05 -6.93 18.72
N ASN A 251 -13.78 -7.16 19.04
CA ASN A 251 -13.34 -8.32 19.79
C ASN A 251 -13.53 -8.07 21.29
N PRO A 252 -14.53 -8.69 21.96
CA PRO A 252 -14.81 -8.43 23.37
C PRO A 252 -13.71 -8.93 24.31
N ASP A 253 -12.88 -9.88 23.83
CA ASP A 253 -11.78 -10.49 24.58
C ASP A 253 -10.42 -9.90 24.16
N TYR A 254 -10.40 -8.72 23.54
CA TYR A 254 -9.15 -8.06 23.15
C TYR A 254 -8.28 -7.77 24.37
N TRP A 255 -7.00 -8.11 24.26
CA TRP A 255 -6.05 -8.05 25.38
C TRP A 255 -5.57 -6.62 25.69
N GLY A 256 -5.72 -5.69 24.74
CA GLY A 256 -5.25 -4.31 24.83
C GLY A 256 -6.34 -3.31 25.20
N ASP A 257 -6.07 -2.03 24.96
CA ASP A 257 -7.06 -0.96 25.13
C ASP A 257 -8.04 -0.89 23.94
N GLY A 258 -9.33 -0.71 24.21
CA GLY A 258 -10.39 -0.67 23.20
C GLY A 258 -10.89 -2.06 22.78
N PRO A 259 -11.60 -2.18 21.65
CA PRO A 259 -12.08 -1.08 20.80
C PRO A 259 -13.14 -0.19 21.47
N ASN A 260 -13.28 1.05 21.00
CA ASN A 260 -14.23 2.05 21.53
C ASN A 260 -15.51 2.20 20.69
N VAL A 261 -15.66 1.37 19.66
CA VAL A 261 -16.82 1.29 18.77
C VAL A 261 -17.17 -0.19 18.62
N ASP A 262 -18.44 -0.47 18.37
CA ASP A 262 -18.93 -1.85 18.23
C ASP A 262 -18.55 -2.45 16.87
N GLU A 263 -18.46 -1.61 15.84
CA GLU A 263 -18.16 -2.03 14.47
C GLU A 263 -17.29 -1.03 13.71
N VAL A 264 -16.47 -1.56 12.79
CA VAL A 264 -15.78 -0.78 11.75
C VAL A 264 -16.25 -1.29 10.38
N VAL A 265 -16.68 -0.37 9.53
CA VAL A 265 -17.09 -0.66 8.15
C VAL A 265 -16.15 0.04 7.19
N PHE A 266 -15.37 -0.73 6.45
CA PHE A 266 -14.58 -0.23 5.33
C PHE A 266 -15.44 -0.19 4.08
N VAL A 267 -15.58 1.01 3.50
CA VAL A 267 -16.35 1.26 2.27
C VAL A 267 -15.39 1.70 1.17
N THR A 268 -15.40 0.99 0.05
CA THR A 268 -14.59 1.35 -1.11
C THR A 268 -15.33 2.35 -1.99
N ILE A 269 -14.74 3.52 -2.20
CA ILE A 269 -15.23 4.55 -3.13
C ILE A 269 -14.01 5.08 -3.88
N GLY A 270 -13.81 4.64 -5.12
CA GLY A 270 -12.59 4.97 -5.88
C GLY A 270 -12.36 6.46 -6.12
N GLN A 271 -13.44 7.25 -6.30
CA GLN A 271 -13.34 8.67 -6.62
C GLN A 271 -13.19 9.55 -5.38
N ASN A 272 -12.10 10.32 -5.32
CA ASN A 272 -11.75 11.18 -4.17
C ASN A 272 -12.82 12.25 -3.87
N SER A 273 -13.40 12.87 -4.90
CA SER A 273 -14.46 13.88 -4.75
C SER A 273 -15.74 13.27 -4.17
N THR A 274 -16.10 12.05 -4.58
CA THR A 274 -17.24 11.32 -4.02
C THR A 274 -16.99 10.96 -2.56
N ARG A 275 -15.79 10.48 -2.19
CA ARG A 275 -15.43 10.24 -0.78
C ARG A 275 -15.54 11.49 0.07
N ALA A 276 -14.98 12.61 -0.40
CA ALA A 276 -15.06 13.89 0.30
C ALA A 276 -16.51 14.37 0.47
N GLN A 277 -17.36 14.15 -0.53
CA GLN A 277 -18.78 14.48 -0.44
C GLN A 277 -19.51 13.60 0.59
N SER A 278 -19.23 12.29 0.63
CA SER A 278 -19.82 11.38 1.61
C SER A 278 -19.36 11.67 3.05
N LEU A 279 -18.11 12.11 3.25
CA LEU A 279 -17.69 12.65 4.56
C LEU A 279 -18.46 13.92 4.92
N ALA A 280 -18.54 14.87 3.99
CA ALA A 280 -19.23 16.14 4.21
C ALA A 280 -20.75 15.97 4.45
N SER A 281 -21.38 14.91 3.95
CA SER A 281 -22.77 14.57 4.24
C SER A 281 -22.98 13.73 5.52
N GLY A 282 -21.90 13.25 6.15
CA GLY A 282 -21.96 12.37 7.32
C GLY A 282 -22.27 10.90 7.00
N GLU A 283 -22.17 10.50 5.73
CA GLU A 283 -22.24 9.09 5.31
C GLU A 283 -20.99 8.29 5.69
N LEU A 284 -19.84 8.96 5.76
CA LEU A 284 -18.56 8.41 6.21
C LEU A 284 -18.04 9.23 7.40
N ASP A 285 -17.24 8.58 8.25
CA ASP A 285 -16.68 9.20 9.46
C ASP A 285 -15.18 9.52 9.28
N ILE A 286 -14.46 8.66 8.54
CA ILE A 286 -13.05 8.86 8.19
C ILE A 286 -12.88 8.56 6.71
N ILE A 287 -12.07 9.37 6.02
CA ILE A 287 -11.62 9.07 4.65
C ILE A 287 -10.12 9.35 4.51
N ASP A 288 -9.49 8.72 3.52
CA ASP A 288 -8.10 8.99 3.19
C ASP A 288 -7.85 9.16 1.68
N GLY A 289 -6.57 9.34 1.31
CA GLY A 289 -6.13 9.43 -0.08
C GLY A 289 -6.67 10.65 -0.83
N LEU A 290 -6.81 11.80 -0.15
CA LEU A 290 -7.35 13.03 -0.75
C LEU A 290 -6.31 13.72 -1.64
N GLY A 291 -6.75 14.18 -2.81
CA GLY A 291 -6.01 15.13 -3.63
C GLY A 291 -6.37 16.58 -3.26
N ALA A 292 -5.61 17.55 -3.76
CA ALA A 292 -5.74 18.96 -3.38
C ALA A 292 -7.18 19.50 -3.42
N GLN A 293 -7.94 19.22 -4.48
CA GLN A 293 -9.33 19.69 -4.59
C GLN A 293 -10.26 19.09 -3.54
N SER A 294 -10.12 17.78 -3.26
CA SER A 294 -10.90 17.10 -2.22
C SER A 294 -10.49 17.57 -0.83
N SER A 295 -9.22 17.90 -0.61
CA SER A 295 -8.74 18.51 0.63
C SER A 295 -9.43 19.85 0.90
N ILE A 296 -9.51 20.72 -0.11
CA ILE A 296 -10.24 22.01 -0.02
C ILE A 296 -11.72 21.78 0.29
N GLN A 297 -12.34 20.75 -0.30
CA GLN A 297 -13.73 20.41 -0.03
C GLN A 297 -13.95 20.01 1.44
N VAL A 298 -13.06 19.19 2.00
CA VAL A 298 -13.11 18.77 3.41
C VAL A 298 -12.88 19.97 4.34
N GLU A 299 -11.92 20.84 4.04
CA GLU A 299 -11.66 22.05 4.84
C GLU A 299 -12.84 23.02 4.90
N ASN A 300 -13.67 23.04 3.85
CA ASN A 300 -14.86 23.88 3.80
C ASN A 300 -16.12 23.20 4.35
N ALA A 301 -16.06 21.92 4.71
CA ALA A 301 -17.18 21.21 5.31
C ALA A 301 -17.33 21.60 6.79
N SER A 302 -18.56 21.83 7.25
CA SER A 302 -18.81 22.28 8.63
C SER A 302 -18.70 21.17 9.68
N ASN A 303 -18.62 19.91 9.25
CA ASN A 303 -18.68 18.71 10.07
C ASN A 303 -17.45 17.80 9.90
N ALA A 304 -16.39 18.29 9.25
CA ALA A 304 -15.17 17.53 9.02
C ALA A 304 -13.94 18.40 9.29
N GLU A 305 -12.82 17.74 9.60
CA GLU A 305 -11.52 18.38 9.75
C GLU A 305 -10.52 17.66 8.84
N LEU A 306 -9.66 18.43 8.16
CA LEU A 306 -8.54 17.87 7.40
C LEU A 306 -7.32 17.73 8.31
N VAL A 307 -7.00 16.49 8.67
CA VAL A 307 -5.76 16.16 9.37
C VAL A 307 -4.65 15.92 8.34
N ARG A 308 -3.50 16.58 8.53
CA ARG A 308 -2.31 16.43 7.69
C ARG A 308 -1.16 15.90 8.54
N THR A 309 -0.44 14.94 8.00
CA THR A 309 0.78 14.41 8.62
C THR A 309 1.89 14.34 7.58
N GLU A 310 3.13 14.52 8.03
CA GLU A 310 4.29 14.30 7.16
C GLU A 310 4.40 12.81 6.85
N GLY A 311 4.33 12.46 5.57
CA GLY A 311 4.51 11.08 5.16
C GLY A 311 5.94 10.61 5.36
N ILE A 312 6.13 9.38 5.85
CA ILE A 312 7.40 8.65 5.79
C ILE A 312 7.65 8.09 4.39
N ASN A 313 7.38 8.90 3.36
CA ASN A 313 7.45 8.50 1.96
C ASN A 313 8.28 9.47 1.13
N ILE A 314 8.60 9.04 -0.09
CA ILE A 314 9.30 9.85 -1.08
C ILE A 314 8.82 9.49 -2.48
N GLY A 315 8.63 10.50 -3.34
CA GLY A 315 8.49 10.34 -4.79
C GLY A 315 9.79 10.72 -5.49
N TYR A 316 10.23 9.93 -6.47
CA TYR A 316 11.50 10.16 -7.17
C TYR A 316 11.46 9.66 -8.62
N MET A 317 12.42 10.13 -9.41
CA MET A 317 12.71 9.59 -10.74
C MET A 317 13.92 8.66 -10.67
N ALA A 318 13.76 7.41 -11.10
CA ALA A 318 14.84 6.44 -11.18
C ALA A 318 15.47 6.44 -12.58
N PHE A 319 16.81 6.34 -12.62
CA PHE A 319 17.59 6.21 -13.85
C PHE A 319 17.99 4.75 -14.10
N ASN A 320 17.62 4.18 -15.25
CA ASN A 320 18.08 2.85 -15.64
C ASN A 320 19.46 2.92 -16.30
N MET A 321 20.51 2.90 -15.47
CA MET A 321 21.91 2.93 -15.91
C MET A 321 22.33 1.67 -16.69
N ALA A 322 21.58 0.57 -16.60
CA ALA A 322 21.84 -0.62 -17.40
C ALA A 322 21.35 -0.44 -18.84
N SER A 323 20.17 0.16 -19.03
CA SER A 323 19.55 0.44 -20.34
C SER A 323 20.25 1.58 -21.09
N ARG A 324 20.50 2.71 -20.41
CA ARG A 324 21.02 3.94 -21.04
C ARG A 324 22.46 4.22 -20.69
N GLU A 325 23.27 4.53 -21.71
CA GLU A 325 24.69 4.85 -21.52
C GLU A 325 24.90 6.24 -20.95
N GLU A 326 24.04 7.19 -21.34
CA GLU A 326 24.04 8.59 -20.91
C GLU A 326 23.88 8.66 -19.39
N PHE A 327 22.96 7.88 -18.84
CA PHE A 327 22.72 7.79 -17.40
C PHE A 327 23.85 7.13 -16.61
N ARG A 328 24.85 6.52 -17.25
CA ARG A 328 26.05 6.01 -16.53
C ARG A 328 26.97 7.14 -16.11
N ASP A 329 27.01 8.24 -16.87
CA ASP A 329 27.76 9.43 -16.46
C ASP A 329 27.02 10.17 -15.34
N LYS A 330 27.71 10.36 -14.21
CA LYS A 330 27.14 11.09 -13.07
C LYS A 330 26.77 12.53 -13.42
N ARG A 331 27.48 13.16 -14.35
CA ARG A 331 27.26 14.56 -14.75
C ARG A 331 25.94 14.72 -15.48
N VAL A 332 25.55 13.74 -16.30
CA VAL A 332 24.23 13.71 -16.95
C VAL A 332 23.13 13.59 -15.90
N ARG A 333 23.28 12.69 -14.92
CA ARG A 333 22.28 12.58 -13.82
C ARG A 333 22.18 13.85 -12.99
N GLN A 334 23.31 14.50 -12.69
CA GLN A 334 23.33 15.80 -12.02
C GLN A 334 22.69 16.89 -12.85
N ALA A 335 22.96 16.96 -14.16
CA ALA A 335 22.32 17.91 -15.06
C ALA A 335 20.80 17.78 -15.04
N VAL A 336 20.29 16.55 -15.12
CA VAL A 336 18.85 16.28 -15.00
C VAL A 336 18.30 16.75 -13.65
N SER A 337 19.01 16.54 -12.54
CA SER A 337 18.59 17.04 -11.22
C SER A 337 18.55 18.56 -11.12
N TYR A 338 19.54 19.27 -11.67
CA TYR A 338 19.55 20.74 -11.70
C TYR A 338 18.49 21.32 -12.64
N ALA A 339 18.15 20.61 -13.71
CA ALA A 339 17.20 21.07 -14.70
C ALA A 339 15.73 20.90 -14.28
N ILE A 340 15.40 20.09 -13.27
CA ILE A 340 14.01 19.87 -12.87
C ILE A 340 13.64 20.84 -11.75
N ASN A 341 12.61 21.66 -11.96
CA ASN A 341 12.10 22.58 -10.95
C ASN A 341 11.18 21.85 -9.95
N THR A 342 11.78 21.15 -8.98
CA THR A 342 11.05 20.41 -7.95
C THR A 342 10.21 21.32 -7.04
N GLU A 343 10.62 22.58 -6.84
CA GLU A 343 9.85 23.57 -6.09
C GLU A 343 8.50 23.87 -6.77
N ALA A 344 8.54 24.14 -8.08
CA ALA A 344 7.33 24.39 -8.87
C ALA A 344 6.42 23.16 -8.89
N ILE A 345 6.98 21.95 -9.04
CA ILE A 345 6.22 20.69 -8.95
C ILE A 345 5.50 20.59 -7.59
N VAL A 346 6.21 20.84 -6.48
CA VAL A 346 5.61 20.78 -5.13
C VAL A 346 4.50 21.83 -4.97
N ASN A 347 4.72 23.06 -5.42
CA ASN A 347 3.77 24.15 -5.24
C ASN A 347 2.53 23.99 -6.13
N GLU A 348 2.70 23.60 -7.39
CA GLU A 348 1.62 23.60 -8.39
C GLU A 348 0.89 22.26 -8.45
N ILE A 349 1.62 21.15 -8.35
CA ILE A 349 1.05 19.81 -8.50
C ILE A 349 0.67 19.24 -7.14
N TYR A 350 1.58 19.33 -6.16
CA TYR A 350 1.29 18.88 -4.80
C TYR A 350 0.58 19.95 -3.98
N SER A 351 0.30 21.14 -4.52
CA SER A 351 -0.44 22.21 -3.82
C SER A 351 0.09 22.51 -2.40
N GLY A 352 1.41 22.41 -2.20
CA GLY A 352 2.06 22.60 -0.91
C GLY A 352 1.87 21.47 0.13
N PHE A 353 1.30 20.33 -0.27
CA PHE A 353 1.15 19.13 0.57
C PHE A 353 2.39 18.23 0.61
N ALA A 354 3.49 18.66 -0.01
CA ALA A 354 4.78 17.98 -0.01
C ALA A 354 5.91 18.99 0.26
N THR A 355 7.10 18.48 0.55
CA THR A 355 8.33 19.27 0.63
C THR A 355 9.34 18.75 -0.39
N GLN A 356 10.31 19.59 -0.77
CA GLN A 356 11.38 19.14 -1.64
C GLN A 356 12.26 18.13 -0.91
N ALA A 357 12.51 16.98 -1.53
CA ALA A 357 13.41 15.99 -1.00
C ALA A 357 14.87 16.38 -1.26
N SER A 358 15.69 16.44 -0.21
CA SER A 358 17.15 16.59 -0.32
C SER A 358 17.91 15.27 -0.33
N GLN A 359 17.24 14.20 0.09
CA GLN A 359 17.81 12.86 0.23
C GLN A 359 16.71 11.80 0.14
N PRO A 360 17.06 10.52 -0.03
CA PRO A 360 16.08 9.44 -0.10
C PRO A 360 15.28 9.21 1.20
N LEU A 361 15.86 9.55 2.35
CA LEU A 361 15.24 9.37 3.67
C LEU A 361 14.46 10.63 4.08
N PRO A 362 13.14 10.56 4.29
CA PRO A 362 12.35 11.69 4.78
C PRO A 362 12.69 12.04 6.25
N PRO A 363 12.33 13.24 6.75
CA PRO A 363 12.74 13.75 8.07
C PRO A 363 12.50 12.82 9.26
N ASN A 364 11.39 12.07 9.22
CA ASN A 364 10.96 11.21 10.34
C ASN A 364 11.56 9.79 10.30
N VAL A 365 12.54 9.54 9.43
CA VAL A 365 13.23 8.25 9.28
C VAL A 365 14.64 8.32 9.86
N LEU A 366 15.02 7.29 10.64
CA LEU A 366 16.35 7.20 11.25
C LEU A 366 17.45 7.30 10.18
N GLY A 367 18.42 8.17 10.42
CA GLY A 367 19.52 8.41 9.49
C GLY A 367 19.30 9.60 8.54
N HIS A 368 18.14 10.26 8.60
CA HIS A 368 17.93 11.53 7.92
C HIS A 368 18.98 12.57 8.34
N ASN A 369 19.58 13.25 7.36
CA ASN A 369 20.55 14.32 7.58
C ASN A 369 19.92 15.68 7.26
N SER A 370 19.59 16.46 8.29
CA SER A 370 18.97 17.79 8.14
C SER A 370 19.89 18.86 7.53
N ASP A 371 21.19 18.58 7.38
CA ASP A 371 22.17 19.51 6.83
C ASP A 371 22.28 19.40 5.29
N LEU A 372 21.49 18.53 4.65
CA LEU A 372 21.45 18.39 3.19
C LEU A 372 20.34 19.25 2.59
N ASP A 373 20.74 20.10 1.64
CA ASP A 373 19.81 20.89 0.83
C ASP A 373 19.37 20.14 -0.43
N PRO A 374 18.13 20.36 -0.92
CA PRO A 374 17.72 19.91 -2.24
C PRO A 374 18.61 20.45 -3.35
N TYR A 375 18.62 19.76 -4.50
CA TYR A 375 19.24 20.33 -5.69
C TYR A 375 18.51 21.63 -6.07
N PRO A 376 19.23 22.75 -6.27
CA PRO A 376 18.60 23.96 -6.76
C PRO A 376 18.19 23.79 -8.23
N TYR A 377 17.14 24.49 -8.63
CA TYR A 377 16.78 24.60 -10.05
C TYR A 377 17.74 25.56 -10.75
N ASP A 378 18.60 25.01 -11.62
CA ASP A 378 19.66 25.73 -12.35
C ASP A 378 19.89 25.12 -13.75
N PRO A 379 19.08 25.50 -14.76
CA PRO A 379 19.24 25.02 -16.13
C PRO A 379 20.58 25.39 -16.78
N GLU A 380 21.21 26.50 -16.37
CA GLU A 380 22.52 26.91 -16.91
C GLU A 380 23.62 25.94 -16.45
N GLN A 381 23.64 25.61 -15.16
CA GLN A 381 24.53 24.59 -14.61
C GLN A 381 24.26 23.22 -15.23
N ALA A 382 22.99 22.88 -15.48
CA ALA A 382 22.63 21.63 -16.15
C ALA A 382 23.20 21.54 -17.57
N GLN A 383 23.03 22.60 -18.38
CA GLN A 383 23.59 22.67 -19.74
C GLN A 383 25.12 22.54 -19.73
N SER A 384 25.80 23.23 -18.82
CA SER A 384 27.27 23.12 -18.69
C SER A 384 27.72 21.69 -18.37
N LEU A 385 26.99 20.98 -17.51
CA LEU A 385 27.30 19.58 -17.17
C LEU A 385 27.08 18.63 -18.36
N LEU A 386 26.06 18.88 -19.18
CA LEU A 386 25.82 18.11 -20.41
C LEU A 386 26.95 18.33 -21.43
N GLU A 387 27.38 19.58 -21.64
CA GLU A 387 28.50 19.90 -22.53
C GLU A 387 29.79 19.19 -22.10
N GLU A 388 30.13 19.26 -20.80
CA GLU A 388 31.29 18.55 -20.24
C GLU A 388 31.18 17.02 -20.39
N ALA A 389 29.96 16.48 -20.33
CA ALA A 389 29.69 15.06 -20.51
C ALA A 389 29.69 14.60 -21.97
N GLY A 390 29.75 15.53 -22.93
CA GLY A 390 29.68 15.23 -24.36
C GLY A 390 28.26 15.09 -24.91
N TYR A 391 27.27 15.56 -24.16
CA TYR A 391 25.84 15.55 -24.50
C TYR A 391 25.26 16.96 -24.64
N GLY A 392 26.07 17.95 -25.02
CA GLY A 392 25.64 19.36 -25.12
C GLY A 392 24.55 19.62 -26.17
N ASP A 393 24.44 18.77 -27.19
CA ASP A 393 23.34 18.79 -28.17
C ASP A 393 22.06 18.09 -27.65
N GLY A 394 22.09 17.58 -26.42
CA GLY A 394 21.00 16.82 -25.82
C GLY A 394 20.91 15.36 -26.29
N PHE A 395 19.87 14.67 -25.83
CA PHE A 395 19.52 13.29 -26.20
C PHE A 395 18.05 13.03 -25.85
N SER A 396 17.51 11.88 -26.25
CA SER A 396 16.13 11.49 -25.94
C SER A 396 16.04 10.23 -25.07
N PHE A 397 15.03 10.18 -24.19
CA PHE A 397 14.73 8.98 -23.40
C PHE A 397 13.25 8.79 -23.07
N GLU A 398 12.86 7.54 -22.81
CA GLU A 398 11.52 7.21 -22.33
C GLU A 398 11.39 7.45 -20.82
N LEU A 399 10.40 8.25 -20.39
CA LEU A 399 9.98 8.34 -19.00
C LEU A 399 8.72 7.50 -18.77
N ALA A 400 8.88 6.33 -18.15
CA ALA A 400 7.76 5.51 -17.74
C ALA A 400 7.06 6.12 -16.51
N THR A 401 5.74 6.25 -16.58
CA THR A 401 4.89 6.79 -15.51
C THR A 401 3.59 6.00 -15.40
N PHE A 402 2.83 6.24 -14.33
CA PHE A 402 1.59 5.53 -14.02
C PHE A 402 0.36 6.45 -14.07
N GLN A 403 -0.83 5.88 -14.26
CA GLN A 403 -2.09 6.63 -14.39
C GLN A 403 -2.66 7.14 -13.07
N ASN A 404 -2.60 6.32 -12.02
CA ASN A 404 -3.38 6.52 -10.81
C ASN A 404 -2.58 7.30 -9.76
N PRO A 405 -3.18 8.29 -9.07
CA PRO A 405 -2.54 8.98 -7.96
C PRO A 405 -1.97 8.03 -6.90
N ARG A 406 -0.80 8.40 -6.36
CA ARG A 406 -0.17 7.77 -5.19
C ARG A 406 0.14 8.86 -4.18
N GLY A 407 0.22 8.55 -2.88
CA GLY A 407 0.47 9.62 -1.91
C GLY A 407 1.89 10.22 -1.99
N TYR A 408 2.82 9.55 -2.69
CA TYR A 408 4.11 10.14 -3.08
C TYR A 408 4.08 10.90 -4.42
N ASN A 409 3.03 10.75 -5.24
CA ASN A 409 2.81 11.52 -6.48
C ASN A 409 1.32 11.57 -6.86
N PRO A 410 0.62 12.68 -6.56
CA PRO A 410 -0.83 12.79 -6.73
C PRO A 410 -1.25 12.99 -8.20
N SER A 411 -0.36 13.48 -9.07
CA SER A 411 -0.63 13.72 -10.49
C SER A 411 0.58 13.30 -11.34
N PRO A 412 0.80 11.99 -11.52
CA PRO A 412 1.99 11.46 -12.16
C PRO A 412 2.19 11.89 -13.62
N ILE A 413 1.10 12.08 -14.37
CA ILE A 413 1.14 12.54 -15.77
C ILE A 413 1.58 14.01 -15.83
N GLN A 414 0.91 14.87 -15.06
CA GLN A 414 1.23 16.29 -15.00
C GLN A 414 2.68 16.50 -14.51
N THR A 415 3.14 15.69 -13.55
CA THR A 415 4.54 15.70 -13.11
C THR A 415 5.49 15.32 -14.24
N ALA A 416 5.12 14.34 -15.08
CA ALA A 416 5.94 13.89 -16.20
C ALA A 416 6.01 14.95 -17.30
N GLU A 417 4.89 15.64 -17.57
CA GLU A 417 4.82 16.75 -18.52
C GLU A 417 5.68 17.94 -18.06
N THR A 418 5.65 18.30 -16.77
CA THR A 418 6.52 19.35 -16.21
C THR A 418 7.99 18.97 -16.30
N VAL A 419 8.34 17.72 -15.97
CA VAL A 419 9.72 17.22 -16.13
C VAL A 419 10.16 17.25 -17.60
N ALA A 420 9.30 16.79 -18.53
CA ALA A 420 9.59 16.82 -19.95
C ALA A 420 9.80 18.26 -20.46
N SER A 421 8.96 19.20 -20.01
CA SER A 421 9.11 20.62 -20.34
C SER A 421 10.44 21.19 -19.84
N ASN A 422 10.78 20.95 -18.57
CA ASN A 422 12.01 21.44 -17.96
C ASN A 422 13.28 20.85 -18.62
N LEU A 423 13.25 19.57 -18.97
CA LEU A 423 14.37 18.91 -19.65
C LEU A 423 14.49 19.34 -21.11
N GLY A 424 13.38 19.70 -21.76
CA GLY A 424 13.37 20.29 -23.10
C GLY A 424 14.13 21.61 -23.18
N ASP A 425 14.13 22.42 -22.11
CA ASP A 425 14.85 23.70 -22.06
C ASP A 425 16.38 23.53 -22.14
N ILE A 426 16.90 22.33 -21.83
CA ILE A 426 18.33 21.95 -21.96
C ILE A 426 18.57 20.94 -23.08
N GLY A 427 17.64 20.82 -24.04
CA GLY A 427 17.79 19.99 -25.23
C GLY A 427 17.54 18.49 -25.01
N ILE A 428 17.07 18.06 -23.84
CA ILE A 428 16.71 16.67 -23.59
C ILE A 428 15.24 16.43 -23.95
N GLU A 429 14.99 15.50 -24.88
CA GLU A 429 13.64 15.10 -25.28
C GLU A 429 13.14 13.93 -24.43
N VAL A 430 11.92 14.02 -23.91
CA VAL A 430 11.33 13.00 -23.03
C VAL A 430 10.07 12.42 -23.65
N ASP A 431 10.11 11.13 -23.98
CA ASP A 431 8.96 10.36 -24.45
C ASP A 431 8.20 9.78 -23.26
N ILE A 432 7.01 10.29 -22.95
CA ILE A 432 6.22 9.83 -21.79
C ILE A 432 5.52 8.51 -22.11
N ASN A 433 5.91 7.44 -21.41
CA ASN A 433 5.26 6.13 -21.47
C ASN A 433 4.33 5.94 -20.27
N GLN A 434 3.05 6.23 -20.47
CA GLN A 434 2.03 6.15 -19.43
C GLN A 434 1.34 4.78 -19.41
N GLN A 435 1.26 4.14 -18.24
CA GLN A 435 0.62 2.83 -18.07
C GLN A 435 -0.34 2.80 -16.86
N SER A 436 -1.23 1.81 -16.81
CA SER A 436 -1.93 1.48 -15.56
C SER A 436 -0.94 0.88 -14.54
N PHE A 437 -1.21 1.01 -13.24
CA PHE A 437 -0.19 0.77 -12.22
C PHE A 437 0.34 -0.68 -12.14
N GLY A 438 -0.53 -1.69 -12.28
CA GLY A 438 -0.10 -3.09 -12.30
C GLY A 438 0.90 -3.38 -13.43
N PRO A 439 0.54 -3.12 -14.70
CA PRO A 439 1.45 -3.22 -15.83
C PRO A 439 2.72 -2.36 -15.69
N PHE A 440 2.60 -1.15 -15.12
CA PHE A 440 3.76 -0.30 -14.84
C PHE A 440 4.78 -0.97 -13.91
N LEU A 441 4.33 -1.63 -12.84
CA LEU A 441 5.22 -2.38 -11.93
C LEU A 441 5.89 -3.55 -12.65
N GLU A 442 5.17 -4.30 -13.47
CA GLU A 442 5.75 -5.40 -14.24
C GLU A 442 6.80 -4.88 -15.25
N TYR A 443 6.47 -3.81 -15.96
CA TYR A 443 7.35 -3.16 -16.93
C TYR A 443 8.66 -2.67 -16.29
N THR A 444 8.56 -2.05 -15.10
CA THR A 444 9.72 -1.55 -14.36
C THR A 444 10.54 -2.66 -13.73
N ALA A 445 9.91 -3.68 -13.15
CA ALA A 445 10.59 -4.86 -12.60
C ALA A 445 11.39 -5.64 -13.67
N GLN A 446 10.90 -5.66 -14.91
CA GLN A 446 11.60 -6.26 -16.06
C GLN A 446 12.75 -5.38 -16.61
N GLY A 447 12.96 -4.17 -16.06
CA GLY A 447 14.02 -3.25 -16.47
C GLY A 447 13.82 -2.66 -17.87
N ARG A 448 12.58 -2.57 -18.36
CA ARG A 448 12.26 -2.14 -19.74
C ARG A 448 12.26 -0.63 -19.96
N HIS A 449 12.26 0.15 -18.89
CA HIS A 449 12.24 1.61 -18.90
C HIS A 449 13.64 2.22 -19.07
N ASP A 450 13.73 3.43 -19.61
CA ASP A 450 14.97 4.23 -19.56
C ASP A 450 15.06 5.02 -18.25
N ALA A 451 13.99 5.73 -17.91
CA ALA A 451 13.74 6.31 -16.60
C ALA A 451 12.30 6.02 -16.18
N CYS A 452 12.02 6.07 -14.88
CA CYS A 452 10.65 5.93 -14.40
C CYS A 452 10.38 6.75 -13.14
N PHE A 453 9.13 7.15 -12.92
CA PHE A 453 8.71 7.65 -11.62
C PHE A 453 8.36 6.52 -10.67
N LEU A 454 8.93 6.57 -9.48
CA LEU A 454 8.66 5.64 -8.40
C LEU A 454 8.42 6.41 -7.11
N GLY A 455 8.01 5.68 -6.10
CA GLY A 455 8.00 6.18 -4.74
C GLY A 455 7.88 5.03 -3.75
N TRP A 456 8.13 5.35 -2.49
CA TRP A 456 8.19 4.36 -1.43
C TRP A 456 7.63 4.94 -0.14
N TYR A 457 6.90 4.12 0.62
CA TYR A 457 6.58 4.38 2.02
C TYR A 457 7.52 3.54 2.87
N THR A 458 8.19 4.16 3.83
CA THR A 458 9.09 3.44 4.73
C THR A 458 8.29 2.48 5.59
N ASP A 459 8.74 1.23 5.69
CA ASP A 459 8.01 0.19 6.41
C ASP A 459 8.51 -0.03 7.86
N ASN A 460 9.74 0.40 8.20
CA ASN A 460 10.36 0.12 9.51
C ASN A 460 11.34 1.19 10.04
#